data_AF-A0A3L6L6A2-F1
#
_entry.id   AF-A0A3L6L6A2-F1
#
_cell.length_a   1.000
_cell.length_b   1.000
_cell.length_c   1.000
_cell.angle_alpha   90.00
_cell.angle_beta   90.00
_cell.angle_gamma   90.00
#
_symmetry.space_group_name_H-M   'P 1'
#
loop_
_entity.id
_entity.type
_entity.pdbx_description
1 polymer ?
#
loop_
_entity_poly.entity_id
_entity_poly.type
_entity_poly.pdbx_seq_one_letter_code
_entity_poly.pdbx_strand_id
1 'polypeptide(L)'
;MGKYLEKSGKLNGHNYEKGHFYQHSTDGELMLHGWIVGEVLWRTLGSRELLCNRTAYINSLYNQRRYVIDDLVIGDFGGECEGKAGQRGAACKCNQGGNVVYMKRMGTDRNLHPVKEGVVTLASSRCYTNLLQLYAPLNGIMFRLEDNPLAQRIAEEYRDGASLVVGKGQLGQGDRFFLHELNSTSSATKHNMLEEVKERVVTAVFGVVDDALLSMTDMTFIDPIPLSPRLKHPGRNVLHLSPTIEQQIFVMV
;
A
#
# COMPACT_ATOMS: atom_id res chain seq x y z
N MET A 1 9.95 -33.74 -13.70
CA MET A 1 8.81 -33.37 -14.58
C MET A 1 8.55 -34.40 -15.69
N GLY A 2 9.55 -34.87 -16.45
CA GLY A 2 9.34 -35.82 -17.57
C GLY A 2 8.53 -37.08 -17.22
N LYS A 3 8.84 -37.76 -16.11
CA LYS A 3 8.06 -38.93 -15.65
C LYS A 3 6.60 -38.62 -15.29
N TYR A 4 6.30 -37.40 -14.82
CA TYR A 4 4.95 -36.96 -14.49
C TYR A 4 4.14 -36.68 -15.76
N LEU A 5 4.76 -36.04 -16.77
CA LEU A 5 4.15 -35.76 -18.07
C LEU A 5 3.97 -37.05 -18.90
N GLU A 6 4.88 -38.01 -18.82
CA GLU A 6 4.73 -39.32 -19.46
C GLU A 6 3.52 -40.11 -18.95
N LYS A 7 3.17 -39.95 -17.66
CA LYS A 7 1.99 -40.57 -17.04
C LYS A 7 0.70 -39.78 -17.24
N SER A 8 0.76 -38.45 -17.18
CA SER A 8 -0.43 -37.58 -17.08
C SER A 8 -0.76 -36.83 -18.37
N GLY A 9 0.23 -36.58 -19.23
CA GLY A 9 0.07 -35.81 -20.48
C GLY A 9 -0.74 -36.53 -21.55
N LYS A 10 -0.83 -37.86 -21.49
CA LYS A 10 -1.67 -38.66 -22.38
C LYS A 10 -3.18 -38.46 -22.17
N LEU A 11 -3.61 -37.86 -21.04
CA LEU A 11 -5.03 -37.72 -20.69
C LEU A 11 -5.77 -36.62 -21.50
N ASN A 12 -5.05 -35.66 -22.09
CA ASN A 12 -5.66 -34.46 -22.69
C ASN A 12 -5.38 -34.28 -24.20
N GLY A 13 -4.97 -35.34 -24.91
CA GLY A 13 -4.83 -35.30 -26.38
C GLY A 13 -3.60 -34.53 -26.92
N HIS A 14 -2.71 -34.05 -26.06
CA HIS A 14 -1.47 -33.38 -26.47
C HIS A 14 -0.31 -34.39 -26.50
N ASN A 15 0.04 -34.89 -27.69
CA ASN A 15 1.21 -35.73 -27.90
C ASN A 15 2.46 -34.85 -28.09
N TYR A 16 3.06 -34.42 -26.99
CA TYR A 16 4.42 -33.84 -27.04
C TYR A 16 5.44 -34.96 -27.28
N GLU A 17 6.39 -34.74 -28.18
CA GLU A 17 7.49 -35.69 -28.39
C GLU A 17 8.26 -35.90 -27.08
N LYS A 18 8.73 -37.14 -26.88
CA LYS A 18 9.50 -37.48 -25.67
C LYS A 18 10.76 -36.63 -25.65
N GLY A 19 10.83 -35.69 -24.72
CA GLY A 19 11.96 -34.75 -24.65
C GLY A 19 11.62 -33.31 -25.00
N HIS A 20 10.44 -33.03 -25.57
CA HIS A 20 10.03 -31.69 -26.05
C HIS A 20 10.34 -30.58 -25.05
N PHE A 21 9.86 -30.71 -23.82
CA PHE A 21 10.05 -29.70 -22.77
C PHE A 21 11.48 -29.59 -22.22
N TYR A 22 12.36 -30.55 -22.53
CA TYR A 22 13.79 -30.46 -22.23
C TYR A 22 14.56 -29.76 -23.34
N GLN A 23 14.09 -29.88 -24.59
CA GLN A 23 14.69 -29.25 -25.76
C GLN A 23 14.16 -27.82 -25.97
N HIS A 24 12.93 -27.55 -25.52
CA HIS A 24 12.28 -26.24 -25.58
C HIS A 24 11.98 -25.74 -24.17
N SER A 25 13.01 -25.13 -23.56
CA SER A 25 12.97 -24.66 -22.18
C SER A 25 11.84 -23.64 -21.92
N THR A 26 11.53 -22.80 -22.91
CA THR A 26 10.45 -21.81 -22.85
C THR A 26 9.07 -22.48 -22.74
N ASP A 27 8.82 -23.53 -23.52
CA ASP A 27 7.55 -24.28 -23.48
C ASP A 27 7.40 -25.03 -22.16
N GLY A 28 8.50 -25.59 -21.65
CA GLY A 28 8.52 -26.27 -20.35
C GLY A 28 8.20 -25.32 -19.19
N GLU A 29 8.71 -24.09 -19.25
CA GLU A 29 8.46 -23.04 -18.26
C GLU A 29 7.02 -22.54 -18.30
N LEU A 30 6.48 -22.23 -19.49
CA LEU A 30 5.07 -21.85 -19.66
C LEU A 30 4.11 -22.95 -19.21
N MET A 31 4.41 -24.20 -19.52
CA MET A 31 3.63 -25.35 -19.06
C MET A 31 3.60 -25.42 -17.53
N LEU A 32 4.73 -25.17 -16.85
CA LEU A 32 4.81 -25.18 -15.39
C LEU A 32 3.96 -24.04 -14.79
N HIS A 33 4.05 -22.83 -15.33
CA HIS A 33 3.23 -21.70 -14.90
C HIS A 33 1.73 -21.95 -15.09
N GLY A 34 1.34 -22.45 -16.27
CA GLY A 34 -0.05 -22.78 -16.57
C GLY A 34 -0.61 -23.88 -15.66
N TRP A 35 0.21 -24.87 -15.33
CA TRP A 35 -0.19 -25.93 -14.40
C TRP A 35 -0.39 -25.44 -12.97
N ILE A 36 0.47 -24.56 -12.46
CA ILE A 36 0.31 -23.95 -11.12
C ILE A 36 -1.00 -23.17 -11.04
N VAL A 37 -1.28 -22.32 -12.03
CA VAL A 37 -2.52 -21.53 -12.07
C VAL A 37 -3.75 -22.43 -12.23
N GLY A 38 -3.66 -23.43 -13.10
CA GLY A 38 -4.73 -24.39 -13.37
C GLY A 38 -5.17 -25.17 -12.14
N GLU A 39 -4.23 -25.57 -11.27
CA GLU A 39 -4.57 -26.29 -10.04
C GLU A 39 -5.31 -25.43 -9.01
N VAL A 40 -4.94 -24.16 -8.87
CA VAL A 40 -5.66 -23.22 -8.00
C VAL A 40 -7.10 -23.04 -8.46
N LEU A 41 -7.30 -22.89 -9.78
CA LEU A 41 -8.63 -22.78 -10.38
C LEU A 41 -9.45 -24.06 -10.23
N TRP A 42 -8.86 -25.22 -10.49
CA TRP A 42 -9.51 -26.52 -10.32
C TRP A 42 -9.99 -26.74 -8.88
N ARG A 43 -9.19 -26.37 -7.88
CA ARG A 43 -9.59 -26.45 -6.46
C ARG A 43 -10.71 -25.49 -6.09
N THR A 44 -10.63 -24.26 -6.60
CA THR A 44 -11.65 -23.24 -6.37
C THR A 44 -13.01 -23.65 -6.94
N LEU A 45 -13.01 -24.33 -8.08
CA LEU A 45 -14.23 -24.71 -8.81
C LEU A 45 -14.70 -26.15 -8.55
N GLY A 46 -13.83 -27.02 -8.01
CA GLY A 46 -14.04 -28.46 -7.94
C GLY A 46 -14.86 -28.99 -6.75
N SER A 47 -15.15 -28.17 -5.74
CA SER A 47 -16.03 -28.57 -4.63
C SER A 47 -16.81 -27.39 -4.04
N ARG A 48 -18.15 -27.48 -4.07
CA ARG A 48 -19.06 -26.50 -3.47
C ARG A 48 -19.00 -26.50 -1.94
N GLU A 49 -18.68 -27.63 -1.33
CA GLU A 49 -18.60 -27.78 0.14
C GLU A 49 -17.49 -26.92 0.74
N LEU A 50 -16.40 -26.71 -0.03
CA LEU A 50 -15.29 -25.84 0.36
C LEU A 50 -15.70 -24.37 0.42
N LEU A 51 -16.71 -23.93 -0.34
CA LEU A 51 -17.20 -22.54 -0.37
C LEU A 51 -18.13 -22.21 0.82
N CYS A 52 -18.64 -23.22 1.53
CA CYS A 52 -19.59 -23.02 2.62
C CYS A 52 -18.95 -22.48 3.91
N ASN A 53 -17.64 -22.68 4.09
CA ASN A 53 -16.91 -22.24 5.27
C ASN A 53 -15.62 -21.54 4.84
N ARG A 54 -15.50 -20.24 5.16
CA ARG A 54 -14.34 -19.40 4.80
C ARG A 54 -13.01 -20.00 5.24
N THR A 55 -12.94 -20.57 6.43
CA THR A 55 -11.72 -21.21 6.95
C THR A 55 -11.41 -22.50 6.19
N ALA A 56 -12.42 -23.32 5.90
CA ALA A 56 -12.25 -24.53 5.10
C ALA A 56 -11.83 -24.21 3.65
N TYR A 57 -12.42 -23.16 3.07
CA TYR A 57 -12.06 -22.63 1.76
C TYR A 57 -10.58 -22.19 1.73
N ILE A 58 -10.19 -21.31 2.65
CA ILE A 58 -8.82 -20.81 2.77
C ILE A 58 -7.86 -21.99 2.97
N ASN A 59 -8.15 -22.89 3.91
CA ASN A 59 -7.31 -24.06 4.16
C ASN A 59 -7.23 -24.97 2.93
N SER A 60 -8.28 -25.08 2.12
CA SER A 60 -8.25 -25.87 0.89
C SER A 60 -7.41 -25.25 -0.23
N LEU A 61 -7.35 -23.91 -0.31
CA LEU A 61 -6.47 -23.20 -1.23
C LEU A 61 -4.99 -23.38 -0.88
N TYR A 62 -4.70 -23.56 0.42
CA TYR A 62 -3.34 -23.78 0.94
C TYR A 62 -3.00 -25.26 1.18
N ASN A 63 -3.98 -26.17 1.10
CA ASN A 63 -3.75 -27.62 1.07
C ASN A 63 -3.32 -28.05 -0.34
N GLN A 64 -2.29 -27.38 -0.85
CA GLN A 64 -1.70 -27.66 -2.16
C GLN A 64 -0.80 -28.88 -2.07
N ARG A 65 -0.78 -29.65 -3.16
CA ARG A 65 0.15 -30.77 -3.28
C ARG A 65 1.56 -30.21 -3.42
N ARG A 66 2.43 -30.58 -2.49
CA ARG A 66 3.87 -30.38 -2.60
C ARG A 66 4.41 -31.25 -3.73
N TYR A 67 4.88 -30.64 -4.82
CA TYR A 67 5.55 -31.37 -5.88
C TYR A 67 7.06 -31.21 -5.75
N VAL A 68 7.67 -32.20 -5.12
CA VAL A 68 9.14 -32.30 -5.01
C VAL A 68 9.66 -32.93 -6.31
N ILE A 69 10.39 -32.14 -7.10
CA ILE A 69 11.09 -32.58 -8.30
C ILE A 69 12.57 -32.34 -8.05
N ASP A 70 13.30 -33.42 -7.75
CA ASP A 70 14.70 -33.37 -7.33
C ASP A 70 14.89 -32.42 -6.12
N ASP A 71 15.72 -31.38 -6.25
CA ASP A 71 15.93 -30.36 -5.21
C ASP A 71 14.89 -29.21 -5.27
N LEU A 72 13.96 -29.22 -6.23
CA LEU A 72 12.99 -28.17 -6.45
C LEU A 72 11.64 -28.54 -5.83
N VAL A 73 11.08 -27.67 -5.00
CA VAL A 73 9.73 -27.82 -4.45
C VAL A 73 8.81 -26.81 -5.14
N ILE A 74 7.77 -27.30 -5.82
CA ILE A 74 6.79 -26.49 -6.53
C ILE A 74 5.42 -26.68 -5.87
N GLY A 75 4.67 -25.59 -5.68
CA GLY A 75 3.33 -25.61 -5.09
C GLY A 75 3.28 -25.57 -3.56
N ASP A 76 4.35 -25.10 -2.91
CA ASP A 76 4.39 -24.89 -1.46
C ASP A 76 4.04 -23.44 -1.13
N PHE A 77 2.74 -23.16 -1.01
CA PHE A 77 2.27 -21.89 -0.45
C PHE A 77 1.60 -22.19 0.90
N GLY A 78 2.23 -21.77 2.00
CA GLY A 78 1.56 -21.67 3.31
C GLY A 78 1.80 -22.80 4.31
N GLY A 79 3.03 -23.33 4.43
CA GLY A 79 3.43 -24.34 5.42
C GLY A 79 4.69 -23.98 6.24
N GLU A 80 5.15 -24.88 7.10
CA GLU A 80 6.50 -24.79 7.72
C GLU A 80 7.54 -25.47 6.81
N CYS A 81 8.63 -24.76 6.49
CA CYS A 81 9.72 -25.36 5.72
C CYS A 81 10.57 -26.27 6.61
N GLU A 82 10.82 -27.49 6.18
CA GLU A 82 11.80 -28.39 6.82
C GLU A 82 13.00 -28.69 5.90
N GLY A 83 14.15 -29.00 6.49
CA GLY A 83 15.36 -29.42 5.77
C GLY A 83 16.04 -28.31 4.94
N LYS A 84 16.63 -28.68 3.80
CA LYS A 84 17.43 -27.76 2.95
C LYS A 84 16.63 -26.55 2.44
N ALA A 85 15.31 -26.67 2.30
CA ALA A 85 14.44 -25.56 1.90
C ALA A 85 14.45 -24.43 2.94
N GLY A 86 14.32 -24.77 4.23
CA GLY A 86 14.44 -23.81 5.32
C GLY A 86 15.87 -23.23 5.43
N GLN A 87 16.89 -24.08 5.25
CA GLN A 87 18.31 -23.63 5.27
C GLN A 87 18.65 -22.64 4.16
N ARG A 88 17.95 -22.69 3.03
CA ARG A 88 18.12 -21.77 1.89
C ARG A 88 17.16 -20.58 1.93
N GLY A 89 16.46 -20.36 3.04
CA GLY A 89 15.61 -19.19 3.25
C GLY A 89 14.29 -19.24 2.50
N ALA A 90 13.78 -20.44 2.16
CA ALA A 90 12.44 -20.56 1.62
C ALA A 90 11.42 -19.97 2.61
N ALA A 91 10.49 -19.19 2.09
CA ALA A 91 9.54 -18.44 2.89
C ALA A 91 8.19 -19.16 2.91
N CYS A 92 8.11 -20.33 3.55
CA CYS A 92 6.92 -21.20 3.43
C CYS A 92 5.65 -20.64 4.07
N LYS A 93 5.75 -19.66 5.00
CA LYS A 93 4.60 -18.89 5.53
C LYS A 93 4.38 -17.54 4.84
N CYS A 94 5.13 -17.23 3.78
CA CYS A 94 5.00 -16.00 3.01
C CYS A 94 4.28 -16.28 1.69
N ASN A 95 3.14 -15.66 1.47
CA ASN A 95 2.46 -15.69 0.16
C ASN A 95 2.90 -14.55 -0.79
N GLN A 96 4.05 -13.88 -0.54
CA GLN A 96 4.52 -12.72 -1.34
C GLN A 96 5.39 -13.09 -2.57
N GLY A 97 5.42 -14.37 -2.96
CA GLY A 97 6.31 -14.85 -4.02
C GLY A 97 7.74 -15.10 -3.53
N GLY A 98 8.57 -15.68 -4.39
CA GLY A 98 9.97 -16.00 -4.07
C GLY A 98 10.86 -14.76 -3.95
N ASN A 99 11.91 -14.85 -3.13
CA ASN A 99 12.92 -13.79 -2.96
C ASN A 99 14.08 -13.90 -3.98
N VAL A 100 13.98 -14.82 -4.94
CA VAL A 100 15.00 -15.02 -5.97
C VAL A 100 14.48 -14.44 -7.28
N VAL A 101 15.15 -13.40 -7.75
CA VAL A 101 14.97 -12.88 -9.10
C VAL A 101 15.93 -13.64 -10.01
N TYR A 102 15.39 -14.24 -11.08
CA TYR A 102 16.16 -14.97 -12.08
C TYR A 102 15.94 -14.35 -13.45
N MET A 103 16.97 -13.66 -13.97
CA MET A 103 16.92 -13.01 -15.27
C MET A 103 17.48 -13.94 -16.34
N LYS A 104 16.70 -14.13 -17.40
CA LYS A 104 17.15 -14.76 -18.64
C LYS A 104 17.16 -13.73 -19.75
N ARG A 105 18.10 -13.87 -20.68
CA ARG A 105 18.12 -13.11 -21.94
C ARG A 105 17.76 -14.04 -23.09
N MET A 106 17.05 -13.51 -24.08
CA MET A 106 16.80 -14.24 -25.32
C MET A 106 18.09 -14.30 -26.14
N GLY A 107 18.57 -15.52 -26.41
CA GLY A 107 19.71 -15.78 -27.27
C GLY A 107 19.36 -15.66 -28.74
N THR A 108 20.39 -15.66 -29.59
CA THR A 108 20.24 -15.67 -31.05
C THR A 108 19.58 -16.96 -31.55
N ASP A 109 19.63 -18.02 -30.76
CA ASP A 109 18.92 -19.28 -30.95
C ASP A 109 17.45 -19.25 -30.53
N ARG A 110 16.93 -18.06 -30.16
CA ARG A 110 15.58 -17.83 -29.61
C ARG A 110 15.28 -18.58 -28.31
N ASN A 111 16.29 -19.15 -27.66
CA ASN A 111 16.15 -19.75 -26.35
C ASN A 111 16.45 -18.74 -25.25
N LEU A 112 15.86 -18.94 -24.07
CA LEU A 112 16.13 -18.12 -22.89
C LEU A 112 17.36 -18.66 -22.16
N HIS A 113 18.43 -17.87 -22.11
CA HIS A 113 19.68 -18.22 -21.44
C HIS A 113 19.83 -17.49 -20.11
N PRO A 114 20.36 -18.13 -19.05
CA PRO A 114 20.68 -17.46 -17.79
C PRO A 114 21.60 -16.26 -18.03
N VAL A 115 21.33 -15.15 -17.37
CA VAL A 115 22.33 -14.08 -17.25
C VAL A 115 23.23 -14.43 -16.06
N LYS A 116 24.55 -14.47 -16.26
CA LYS A 116 25.55 -14.91 -15.25
C LYS A 116 25.46 -14.15 -13.92
N GLU A 117 24.98 -12.90 -13.96
CA GLU A 117 24.74 -12.02 -12.80
C GLU A 117 23.25 -11.69 -12.62
N GLY A 118 22.37 -12.35 -13.38
CA GLY A 118 20.94 -12.13 -13.35
C GLY A 118 20.22 -12.86 -12.24
N VAL A 119 20.95 -13.53 -11.34
CA VAL A 119 20.38 -14.22 -10.19
C VAL A 119 20.65 -13.38 -8.96
N VAL A 120 19.61 -12.71 -8.48
CA VAL A 120 19.67 -11.91 -7.26
C VAL A 120 18.78 -12.58 -6.23
N THR A 121 19.39 -13.02 -5.13
CA THR A 121 18.63 -13.44 -3.95
C THR A 121 18.48 -12.23 -3.06
N LEU A 122 17.27 -11.67 -3.03
CA LEU A 122 16.91 -10.61 -2.10
C LEU A 122 16.95 -11.20 -0.69
N ALA A 123 17.52 -10.45 0.27
CA ALA A 123 17.59 -10.89 1.65
C ALA A 123 16.20 -11.34 2.11
N SER A 124 16.12 -12.51 2.77
CA SER A 124 14.89 -13.02 3.33
C SER A 124 14.38 -12.00 4.36
N SER A 125 13.52 -11.09 3.93
CA SER A 125 12.76 -10.29 4.87
C SER A 125 11.94 -11.25 5.70
N ARG A 126 11.73 -10.90 6.97
CA ARG A 126 10.68 -11.53 7.77
C ARG A 126 9.41 -11.53 6.93
N CYS A 127 8.67 -12.64 6.91
CA CYS A 127 7.39 -12.66 6.23
C CYS A 127 6.57 -11.49 6.69
N TYR A 128 6.11 -10.70 5.71
CA TYR A 128 5.72 -9.32 5.96
C TYR A 128 6.92 -8.58 6.55
N THR A 129 7.72 -7.93 5.70
CA THR A 129 8.32 -6.65 6.13
C THR A 129 7.18 -5.96 6.85
N ASN A 130 7.38 -5.54 8.11
CA ASN A 130 6.45 -4.64 8.80
C ASN A 130 6.00 -3.70 7.70
N LEU A 131 4.74 -3.88 7.24
CA LEU A 131 4.24 -3.23 6.04
C LEU A 131 4.79 -1.83 6.17
N LEU A 132 5.55 -1.33 5.20
CA LEU A 132 5.93 0.07 5.20
C LEU A 132 4.61 0.77 5.46
N GLN A 133 4.40 1.17 6.72
CA GLN A 133 3.09 1.56 7.16
C GLN A 133 3.09 2.95 6.60
N LEU A 134 2.56 3.05 5.38
CA LEU A 134 2.23 4.28 4.73
C LEU A 134 1.14 4.85 5.61
N TYR A 135 1.52 5.42 6.76
CA TYR A 135 0.52 6.14 7.50
C TYR A 135 0.15 7.35 6.66
N ALA A 136 -1.16 7.59 6.62
CA ALA A 136 -1.75 8.59 5.77
C ALA A 136 -0.98 9.91 5.89
N PRO A 137 -0.73 10.60 4.77
CA PRO A 137 -0.23 11.96 4.82
C PRO A 137 -1.26 12.83 5.54
N LEU A 138 -0.77 13.78 6.34
CA LEU A 138 -1.56 14.84 6.92
C LEU A 138 -1.72 15.93 5.85
N ASN A 139 -2.84 15.90 5.14
CA ASN A 139 -3.18 16.92 4.14
C ASN A 139 -3.96 18.05 4.83
N GLY A 140 -3.26 19.14 5.10
CA GLY A 140 -3.79 20.35 5.69
C GLY A 140 -4.33 21.32 4.64
N ILE A 141 -5.44 22.00 4.98
CA ILE A 141 -5.91 23.19 4.28
C ILE A 141 -5.72 24.40 5.20
N MET A 142 -5.27 25.51 4.64
CA MET A 142 -5.36 26.83 5.26
C MET A 142 -6.03 27.82 4.30
N PHE A 143 -6.80 28.75 4.85
CA PHE A 143 -7.44 29.79 4.05
C PHE A 143 -6.66 31.09 4.09
N ARG A 144 -6.51 31.71 2.91
CA ARG A 144 -6.13 33.11 2.76
C ARG A 144 -7.39 33.92 2.47
N LEU A 145 -7.83 34.70 3.45
CA LEU A 145 -9.06 35.48 3.35
C LEU A 145 -8.82 36.81 2.62
N GLU A 146 -9.29 36.91 1.39
CA GLU A 146 -9.04 38.05 0.49
C GLU A 146 -9.70 39.36 0.98
N ASP A 147 -10.75 39.25 1.80
CA ASP A 147 -11.54 40.36 2.32
C ASP A 147 -11.11 40.83 3.72
N ASN A 148 -10.08 40.23 4.32
CA ASN A 148 -9.62 40.58 5.66
C ASN A 148 -8.08 40.77 5.71
N PRO A 149 -7.58 42.01 5.73
CA PRO A 149 -6.14 42.30 5.73
C PRO A 149 -5.37 41.72 6.93
N LEU A 150 -6.02 41.63 8.11
CA LEU A 150 -5.41 41.01 9.29
C LEU A 150 -5.26 39.51 9.09
N ALA A 151 -6.30 38.85 8.59
CA ALA A 151 -6.27 37.43 8.26
C ALA A 151 -5.18 37.10 7.23
N GLN A 152 -5.01 37.94 6.21
CA GLN A 152 -3.95 37.76 5.21
C GLN A 152 -2.57 37.80 5.83
N ARG A 153 -2.30 38.78 6.70
CA ARG A 153 -1.01 38.88 7.38
C ARG A 153 -0.74 37.65 8.25
N ILE A 154 -1.73 37.19 9.01
CA ILE A 154 -1.59 36.00 9.85
C ILE A 154 -1.35 34.75 8.98
N ALA A 155 -2.08 34.61 7.88
CA ALA A 155 -1.88 33.51 6.94
C ALA A 155 -0.47 33.53 6.31
N GLU A 156 0.05 34.71 5.97
CA GLU A 156 1.42 34.86 5.44
C GLU A 156 2.48 34.42 6.45
N GLU A 157 2.40 34.88 7.69
CA GLU A 157 3.30 34.45 8.78
C GLU A 157 3.21 32.94 9.03
N TYR A 158 1.98 32.39 9.01
CA TYR A 158 1.77 30.95 9.17
C TYR A 158 2.40 30.16 8.01
N ARG A 159 2.20 30.61 6.77
CA ARG A 159 2.77 30.00 5.56
C ARG A 159 4.30 30.02 5.59
N ASP A 160 4.89 31.15 5.96
CA ASP A 160 6.34 31.29 6.02
C ASP A 160 6.95 30.38 7.09
N GLY A 161 6.31 30.30 8.27
CA GLY A 161 6.70 29.33 9.31
C GLY A 161 6.55 27.87 8.87
N ALA A 162 5.44 27.52 8.20
CA ALA A 162 5.17 26.16 7.72
C ALA A 162 6.07 25.74 6.55
N SER A 163 6.58 26.67 5.76
CA SER A 163 7.37 26.39 4.54
C SER A 163 8.61 25.53 4.76
N LEU A 164 9.13 25.49 5.99
CA LEU A 164 10.30 24.70 6.37
C LEU A 164 9.99 23.21 6.60
N VAL A 165 8.72 22.85 6.82
CA VAL A 165 8.31 21.49 7.20
C VAL A 165 7.28 20.87 6.26
N VAL A 166 6.68 21.66 5.36
CA VAL A 166 5.69 21.20 4.39
C VAL A 166 6.38 20.49 3.22
N GLY A 167 5.90 19.29 2.91
CA GLY A 167 6.39 18.49 1.80
C GLY A 167 6.07 19.10 0.44
N LYS A 168 6.99 18.94 -0.52
CA LYS A 168 6.83 19.47 -1.90
C LYS A 168 6.06 18.55 -2.82
N GLY A 169 5.71 17.35 -2.36
CA GLY A 169 4.95 16.35 -3.12
C GLY A 169 5.76 15.69 -4.24
N GLN A 170 7.09 15.73 -4.19
CA GLN A 170 7.94 15.12 -5.20
C GLN A 170 8.08 13.61 -4.96
N LEU A 171 8.03 12.82 -6.04
CA LEU A 171 8.23 11.37 -5.98
C LEU A 171 9.59 11.05 -5.33
N GLY A 172 9.57 10.17 -4.33
CA GLY A 172 10.75 9.79 -3.56
C GLY A 172 11.01 10.64 -2.30
N GLN A 173 10.26 11.73 -2.09
CA GLN A 173 10.26 12.43 -0.80
C GLN A 173 9.39 11.68 0.21
N GLY A 174 9.91 11.52 1.42
CA GLY A 174 9.22 10.87 2.54
C GLY A 174 8.35 11.82 3.37
N ASP A 175 8.08 13.03 2.87
CA ASP A 175 7.32 14.04 3.59
C ASP A 175 5.87 13.59 3.77
N ARG A 176 5.32 13.86 4.96
CA ARG A 176 4.01 13.36 5.38
C ARG A 176 3.06 14.46 5.84
N PHE A 177 3.50 15.70 5.76
CA PHE A 177 2.69 16.87 6.03
C PHE A 177 2.66 17.72 4.77
N PHE A 178 1.46 17.94 4.26
CA PHE A 178 1.20 18.81 3.12
C PHE A 178 0.26 19.91 3.57
N LEU A 179 0.50 21.13 3.14
CA LEU A 179 -0.35 22.26 3.46
C LEU A 179 -0.70 22.98 2.16
N HIS A 180 -1.99 23.05 1.86
CA HIS A 180 -2.50 23.77 0.72
C HIS A 180 -3.18 25.06 1.18
N GLU A 181 -2.79 26.16 0.56
CA GLU A 181 -3.43 27.45 0.73
C GLU A 181 -4.58 27.57 -0.27
N LEU A 182 -5.77 27.94 0.22
CA LEU A 182 -6.94 28.26 -0.57
C LEU A 182 -7.32 29.72 -0.40
N ASN A 183 -7.51 30.41 -1.51
CA ASN A 183 -8.09 31.74 -1.49
C ASN A 183 -9.60 31.64 -1.23
N SER A 184 -10.11 32.49 -0.34
CA SER A 184 -11.54 32.60 -0.08
C SER A 184 -11.88 33.98 0.48
N THR A 185 -13.17 34.25 0.66
CA THR A 185 -13.65 35.37 1.47
C THR A 185 -14.20 34.83 2.78
N SER A 186 -14.28 35.66 3.80
CA SER A 186 -14.77 35.29 5.14
C SER A 186 -16.22 34.76 5.13
N SER A 187 -16.99 35.07 4.08
CA SER A 187 -18.36 34.55 3.89
C SER A 187 -18.44 33.24 3.09
N ALA A 188 -17.36 32.85 2.41
CA ALA A 188 -17.35 31.72 1.47
C ALA A 188 -16.50 30.54 1.94
N THR A 189 -15.73 30.65 3.03
CA THR A 189 -14.82 29.60 3.54
C THR A 189 -15.48 28.25 3.69
N LYS A 190 -16.65 28.19 4.34
CA LYS A 190 -17.41 26.94 4.52
C LYS A 190 -17.81 26.32 3.19
N HIS A 191 -18.27 27.12 2.24
CA HIS A 191 -18.65 26.65 0.91
C HIS A 191 -17.43 26.12 0.15
N ASN A 192 -16.35 26.90 0.11
CA ASN A 192 -15.11 26.52 -0.56
C ASN A 192 -14.50 25.25 0.07
N MET A 193 -14.58 25.09 1.39
CA MET A 193 -14.14 23.88 2.09
C MET A 193 -14.97 22.66 1.66
N LEU A 194 -16.29 22.81 1.54
CA LEU A 194 -17.18 21.74 1.08
C LEU A 194 -16.93 21.36 -0.39
N GLU A 195 -16.51 22.29 -1.24
CA GLU A 195 -16.07 21.97 -2.60
C GLU A 195 -14.69 21.28 -2.60
N GLU A 196 -13.75 21.75 -1.77
CA GLU A 196 -12.40 21.17 -1.71
C GLU A 196 -12.43 19.69 -1.29
N VAL A 197 -13.26 19.33 -0.31
CA VAL A 197 -13.35 17.95 0.19
C VAL A 197 -13.98 16.98 -0.81
N LYS A 198 -14.64 17.48 -1.87
CA LYS A 198 -15.12 16.64 -2.98
C LYS A 198 -13.99 16.31 -3.96
N GLU A 199 -13.06 17.23 -4.15
CA GLU A 199 -11.96 17.11 -5.11
C GLU A 199 -10.74 16.43 -4.47
N ARG A 200 -10.51 16.61 -3.17
CA ARG A 200 -9.29 16.15 -2.48
C ARG A 200 -9.56 15.60 -1.08
N VAL A 201 -8.67 14.71 -0.63
CA VAL A 201 -8.66 14.22 0.75
C VAL A 201 -8.06 15.30 1.65
N VAL A 202 -8.93 15.96 2.43
CA VAL A 202 -8.54 16.90 3.47
C VAL A 202 -8.53 16.19 4.82
N THR A 203 -7.42 16.30 5.56
CA THR A 203 -7.26 15.68 6.88
C THR A 203 -7.56 16.66 8.01
N ALA A 204 -7.09 17.90 7.88
CA ALA A 204 -7.28 18.91 8.91
C ALA A 204 -7.24 20.33 8.33
N VAL A 205 -7.83 21.27 9.06
CA VAL A 205 -7.77 22.70 8.81
C VAL A 205 -6.80 23.35 9.79
N PHE A 206 -5.97 24.25 9.26
CA PHE A 206 -4.94 24.98 10.00
C PHE A 206 -5.07 26.49 9.77
N GLY A 207 -4.41 27.26 10.63
CA GLY A 207 -4.26 28.71 10.47
C GLY A 207 -5.56 29.46 10.77
N VAL A 208 -5.82 30.52 9.99
CA VAL A 208 -6.97 31.41 10.23
C VAL A 208 -8.28 30.70 9.95
N VAL A 209 -9.22 30.78 10.90
CA VAL A 209 -10.58 30.26 10.75
C VAL A 209 -11.61 31.30 11.17
N ASP A 210 -12.72 31.35 10.44
CA ASP A 210 -13.93 32.07 10.83
C ASP A 210 -14.94 31.13 11.53
N ASP A 211 -16.03 31.72 12.03
CA ASP A 211 -17.07 31.00 12.77
C ASP A 211 -17.82 29.99 11.91
N ALA A 212 -18.05 30.32 10.64
CA ALA A 212 -18.79 29.45 9.73
C ALA A 212 -17.99 28.17 9.45
N LEU A 213 -16.70 28.32 9.21
CA LEU A 213 -15.78 27.21 9.01
C LEU A 213 -15.60 26.41 10.30
N LEU A 214 -15.32 27.05 11.44
CA LEU A 214 -15.11 26.38 12.72
C LEU A 214 -16.36 25.63 13.24
N SER A 215 -17.56 25.99 12.75
CA SER A 215 -18.81 25.28 13.06
C SER A 215 -18.94 23.89 12.41
N MET A 216 -18.06 23.53 11.47
CA MET A 216 -18.10 22.24 10.79
C MET A 216 -17.67 21.10 11.72
N THR A 217 -18.52 20.10 11.91
CA THR A 217 -18.25 18.98 12.84
C THR A 217 -17.55 17.79 12.19
N ASP A 218 -17.55 17.74 10.87
CA ASP A 218 -16.95 16.70 10.01
C ASP A 218 -15.47 16.98 9.67
N MET A 219 -14.96 18.15 10.08
CA MET A 219 -13.57 18.56 9.85
C MET A 219 -12.78 18.59 11.15
N THR A 220 -11.51 18.19 11.10
CA THR A 220 -10.59 18.35 12.23
C THR A 220 -9.88 19.69 12.11
N PHE A 221 -9.88 20.47 13.19
CA PHE A 221 -9.15 21.74 13.28
C PHE A 221 -7.94 21.52 14.19
N ILE A 222 -6.74 21.82 13.67
CA ILE A 222 -5.50 21.73 14.45
C ILE A 222 -4.98 23.14 14.62
N ASP A 223 -4.93 23.55 15.89
CA ASP A 223 -4.51 24.85 16.36
C ASP A 223 -5.13 26.02 15.58
N PRO A 224 -6.48 26.08 15.49
CA PRO A 224 -7.13 27.14 14.74
C PRO A 224 -6.82 28.52 15.35
N ILE A 225 -6.61 29.51 14.47
CA ILE A 225 -6.39 30.91 14.84
C ILE A 225 -7.69 31.68 14.55
N PRO A 226 -8.57 31.85 15.55
CA PRO A 226 -9.78 32.64 15.36
C PRO A 226 -9.45 34.13 15.22
N LEU A 227 -10.20 34.83 14.37
CA LEU A 227 -10.06 36.28 14.16
C LEU A 227 -10.54 37.13 15.34
N SER A 228 -11.18 36.51 16.33
CA SER A 228 -11.65 37.19 17.53
C SER A 228 -11.32 36.35 18.76
N PRO A 229 -10.84 36.98 19.85
CA PRO A 229 -10.61 36.31 21.12
C PRO A 229 -11.86 35.56 21.56
N ARG A 230 -11.69 34.29 21.92
CA ARG A 230 -12.77 33.43 22.34
C ARG A 230 -12.28 32.37 23.29
N LEU A 231 -13.23 31.85 24.07
CA LEU A 231 -13.03 30.67 24.88
C LEU A 231 -12.77 29.45 23.99
N LYS A 232 -12.16 28.43 24.59
CA LYS A 232 -11.91 27.12 24.00
C LYS A 232 -13.17 26.58 23.33
N HIS A 233 -13.00 26.12 22.09
CA HIS A 233 -14.09 25.51 21.35
C HIS A 233 -14.51 24.17 22.01
N PRO A 234 -15.81 23.91 22.22
CA PRO A 234 -16.26 22.69 22.90
C PRO A 234 -16.19 21.44 22.01
N GLY A 235 -16.07 21.61 20.69
CA GLY A 235 -16.02 20.52 19.72
C GLY A 235 -14.79 19.63 19.90
N ARG A 236 -15.01 18.30 19.91
CA ARG A 236 -13.94 17.29 20.03
C ARG A 236 -13.02 17.23 18.80
N ASN A 237 -13.48 17.79 17.70
CA ASN A 237 -12.76 17.91 16.44
C ASN A 237 -11.80 19.11 16.42
N VAL A 238 -11.72 19.90 17.50
CA VAL A 238 -10.80 21.04 17.63
C VAL A 238 -9.67 20.69 18.61
N LEU A 239 -8.45 20.63 18.09
CA LEU A 239 -7.23 20.34 18.83
C LEU A 239 -6.44 21.64 19.02
N HIS A 240 -6.23 22.08 20.25
CA HIS A 240 -5.41 23.25 20.55
C HIS A 240 -3.99 22.80 20.91
N LEU A 241 -3.00 23.28 20.16
CA LEU A 241 -1.57 23.04 20.42
C LEU A 241 -0.94 24.27 21.11
N SER A 242 -1.45 25.45 20.78
CA SER A 242 -1.15 26.70 21.44
C SER A 242 -2.03 26.91 22.68
N PRO A 243 -1.55 27.65 23.69
CA PRO A 243 -2.34 27.97 24.88
C PRO A 243 -3.64 28.69 24.52
N THR A 244 -4.75 28.20 25.07
CA THR A 244 -6.06 28.86 25.01
C THR A 244 -6.07 30.17 25.80
N ILE A 245 -7.01 31.08 25.50
CA ILE A 245 -7.18 32.36 26.23
C ILE A 245 -7.34 32.09 27.73
N GLU A 246 -8.09 31.05 28.11
CA GLU A 246 -8.30 30.68 29.51
C GLU A 246 -7.01 30.25 30.20
N GLN A 247 -6.17 29.48 29.50
CA GLN A 247 -4.87 29.07 30.03
C GLN A 247 -3.91 30.25 30.16
N GLN A 248 -3.94 31.20 29.21
CA GLN A 248 -3.13 32.41 29.29
C GLN A 248 -3.57 33.31 30.44
N ILE A 249 -4.88 33.49 30.63
CA ILE A 249 -5.41 34.26 31.77
C ILE A 249 -5.07 33.58 33.09
N PHE A 250 -5.15 32.25 33.17
CA PHE A 250 -4.85 31.49 34.38
C PHE A 250 -3.43 31.73 34.92
N VAL A 251 -2.44 31.97 34.06
CA VAL A 251 -1.07 32.26 34.50
C VAL A 251 -0.79 33.74 34.80
N MET A 252 -1.71 34.65 34.44
CA MET A 252 -1.58 36.08 34.75
C MET A 252 -2.19 36.46 36.11
N VAL A 253 -3.03 35.58 36.68
CA VAL A 253 -3.72 35.75 37.97
C VAL A 253 -3.03 34.91 39.03
#